data_AF-A0A2E5TQZ4-F1
#
_entry.id   AF-A0A2E5TQZ4-F1
#
_cell.length_a   1.000
_cell.length_b   1.000
_cell.length_c   1.000
_cell.angle_alpha   90.00
_cell.angle_beta   90.00
_cell.angle_gamma   90.00
#
_symmetry.space_group_name_H-M   'P 1'
#
loop_
_entity.id
_entity.type
_entity.pdbx_description
1 polymer ?
#
loop_
_entity_poly.entity_id
_entity_poly.type
_entity_poly.pdbx_seq_one_letter_code
_entity_poly.pdbx_strand_id
1 'polypeptide(L)'
;MPSCSSSESNLPGLEFGEAIEYDDFLFFSGRKDTLKRAFTYQFNDWAKTKSSSVKFKLISSSGNSSDVNFLIDGKPFENGTFTLNPNNKLDTVEISMFFSSNSKNDFYEGEMIALSSSQIDRVNDSEIKGQETSLFYWSGYSVKKQHPVLRGLKLFLLLILIVLFIWFFFLKRMIYPSFKGKVKFIFETPISKIIKLKGARKLCFTKSGKQKFLNKVFTGRIIFDSSFEEEFEVSPSPRFKNKLEIRSSEHVSIEPYTRYLERGNNYTVKVNNQEFKISIL
;
A
#
# COMPACT_ATOMS: atom_id res chain seq x y z
N MET A 1 41.33 -11.87 21.68
CA MET A 1 40.05 -12.48 22.10
C MET A 1 39.65 -11.90 23.45
N PRO A 2 38.63 -11.04 23.55
CA PRO A 2 38.02 -10.76 24.83
C PRO A 2 36.83 -11.72 25.03
N SER A 3 36.96 -12.58 26.02
CA SER A 3 35.91 -13.43 26.57
C SER A 3 34.92 -12.55 27.32
N CYS A 4 33.77 -12.22 26.71
CA CYS A 4 32.61 -11.73 27.46
C CYS A 4 31.92 -12.94 28.11
N SER A 5 32.26 -13.21 29.37
CA SER A 5 31.44 -14.04 30.24
C SER A 5 30.26 -13.18 30.69
N SER A 6 29.15 -13.25 29.97
CA SER A 6 27.86 -12.80 30.49
C SER A 6 27.49 -13.71 31.66
N SER A 7 27.71 -13.26 32.88
CA SER A 7 27.04 -13.84 34.03
C SER A 7 25.55 -13.65 33.82
N GLU A 8 24.85 -14.70 33.38
CA GLU A 8 23.39 -14.73 33.33
C GLU A 8 22.89 -14.51 34.76
N SER A 9 22.51 -13.28 35.08
CA SER A 9 21.81 -12.96 36.29
C SER A 9 20.44 -13.65 36.21
N ASN A 10 20.19 -14.63 37.08
CA ASN A 10 18.91 -15.35 37.19
C ASN A 10 17.76 -14.45 37.75
N LEU A 11 17.78 -13.15 37.48
CA LEU A 11 16.72 -12.26 37.94
C LEU A 11 15.45 -12.52 37.12
N PRO A 12 14.27 -12.51 37.76
CA PRO A 12 13.00 -12.64 37.05
C PRO A 12 12.82 -11.50 36.04
N GLY A 13 12.54 -11.87 34.78
CA GLY A 13 12.29 -10.94 33.68
C GLY A 13 10.82 -10.53 33.60
N LEU A 14 10.60 -9.24 33.38
CA LEU A 14 9.32 -8.62 33.09
C LEU A 14 9.23 -8.31 31.59
N GLU A 15 8.59 -9.20 30.86
CA GLU A 15 8.39 -9.04 29.42
C GLU A 15 7.07 -8.32 29.14
N PHE A 16 7.15 -7.08 28.66
CA PHE A 16 5.97 -6.29 28.26
C PHE A 16 5.40 -6.71 26.90
N GLY A 17 6.23 -7.26 26.02
CA GLY A 17 5.84 -7.69 24.67
C GLY A 17 6.14 -6.66 23.58
N GLU A 18 5.36 -6.70 22.48
CA GLU A 18 5.51 -5.84 21.30
C GLU A 18 4.48 -4.71 21.30
N ALA A 19 4.95 -3.46 21.27
CA ALA A 19 4.12 -2.29 21.02
C ALA A 19 4.14 -1.95 19.53
N ILE A 20 2.96 -1.92 18.91
CA ILE A 20 2.83 -1.51 17.52
C ILE A 20 2.49 -0.02 17.47
N GLU A 21 3.26 0.72 16.68
CA GLU A 21 2.99 2.11 16.35
C GLU A 21 2.82 2.27 14.83
N TYR A 22 1.86 3.10 14.42
CA TYR A 22 1.81 3.62 13.06
C TYR A 22 1.11 4.98 13.06
N ASP A 23 1.61 5.88 12.21
CA ASP A 23 1.12 7.25 12.12
C ASP A 23 -0.29 7.33 11.51
N ASP A 24 -0.95 8.47 11.73
CA ASP A 24 -2.18 8.84 11.05
C ASP A 24 -2.01 8.78 9.53
N PHE A 25 -3.04 8.31 8.83
CA PHE A 25 -3.03 8.27 7.38
C PHE A 25 -4.39 8.65 6.80
N LEU A 26 -4.43 9.74 6.03
CA LEU A 26 -5.64 10.33 5.46
C LEU A 26 -6.67 10.65 6.56
N PHE A 27 -7.76 9.88 6.63
CA PHE A 27 -8.86 10.05 7.58
C PHE A 27 -8.84 8.97 8.68
N PHE A 28 -7.82 8.11 8.69
CA PHE A 28 -7.67 7.04 9.67
C PHE A 28 -6.64 7.47 10.72
N SER A 29 -7.05 7.39 11.98
CA SER A 29 -6.15 7.59 13.11
C SER A 29 -5.12 6.48 13.16
N GLY A 30 -3.92 6.88 13.53
CA GLY A 30 -2.82 6.02 13.87
C GLY A 30 -3.14 5.17 15.11
N ARG A 31 -2.20 4.30 15.42
CA ARG A 31 -2.26 3.44 16.59
C ARG A 31 -0.97 3.61 17.35
N LYS A 32 -1.10 3.74 18.67
CA LYS A 32 0.02 3.80 19.59
C LYS A 32 -0.28 2.91 20.77
N ASP A 33 0.32 1.73 20.75
CA ASP A 33 0.09 0.75 21.81
C ASP A 33 0.79 1.17 23.10
N THR A 34 0.09 0.94 24.21
CA THR A 34 0.66 1.03 25.56
C THR A 34 0.67 -0.38 26.14
N LEU A 35 1.87 -0.87 26.45
CA LEU A 35 2.05 -2.19 27.06
C LEU A 35 1.77 -2.08 28.55
N LYS A 36 1.09 -3.08 29.12
CA LYS A 36 0.65 -3.04 30.52
C LYS A 36 0.99 -4.34 31.23
N ARG A 37 1.53 -4.23 32.44
CA ARG A 37 1.77 -5.36 33.33
C ARG A 37 1.39 -4.98 34.75
N ALA A 38 0.58 -5.83 35.38
CA ALA A 38 0.22 -5.68 36.78
C ALA A 38 1.14 -6.53 37.65
N PHE A 39 1.59 -5.96 38.75
CA PHE A 39 2.37 -6.62 39.78
C PHE A 39 1.56 -6.71 41.04
N THR A 40 1.56 -7.88 41.65
CA THR A 40 1.04 -8.00 43.01
C THR A 40 2.21 -7.88 43.97
N TYR A 41 2.04 -7.11 45.05
CA TYR A 41 3.01 -6.97 46.11
C TYR A 41 2.35 -7.24 47.45
N GLN A 42 3.13 -7.77 48.39
CA GLN A 42 2.64 -8.05 49.74
C GLN A 42 3.67 -7.61 50.76
N PHE A 43 3.23 -6.78 51.70
CA PHE A 43 4.00 -6.42 52.88
C PHE A 43 3.70 -7.42 54.00
N ASN A 44 4.74 -7.81 54.75
CA ASN A 44 4.55 -8.59 55.97
C ASN A 44 3.94 -7.72 57.09
N ASP A 45 3.46 -8.37 58.16
CA ASP A 45 2.75 -7.67 59.25
C ASP A 45 3.65 -6.65 59.98
N TRP A 46 4.95 -6.90 60.05
CA TRP A 46 5.91 -5.97 60.61
C TRP A 46 6.01 -4.68 59.79
N ALA A 47 6.19 -4.80 58.48
CA ALA A 47 6.27 -3.66 57.56
C ALA A 47 4.96 -2.87 57.51
N LYS A 48 3.81 -3.55 57.63
CA LYS A 48 2.51 -2.90 57.82
C LYS A 48 2.46 -2.09 59.11
N THR A 49 2.83 -2.70 60.25
CA THR A 49 2.82 -2.05 61.58
C THR A 49 3.74 -0.84 61.63
N LYS A 50 4.88 -0.91 60.93
CA LYS A 50 5.86 0.17 60.86
C LYS A 50 5.57 1.22 59.79
N SER A 51 4.52 1.06 59.00
CA SER A 51 4.24 1.91 57.83
C SER A 51 5.47 2.04 56.92
N SER A 52 6.18 0.93 56.74
CA SER A 52 7.37 0.86 55.90
C SER A 52 7.02 1.16 54.43
N SER A 53 8.00 1.52 53.61
CA SER A 53 7.77 1.77 52.19
C SER A 53 8.96 1.29 51.37
N VAL A 54 8.72 0.95 50.10
CA VAL A 54 9.79 0.57 49.15
C VAL A 54 9.74 1.53 47.97
N LYS A 55 10.86 2.20 47.71
CA LYS A 55 11.02 3.08 46.56
C LYS A 55 11.71 2.34 45.42
N PHE A 56 11.04 2.26 44.28
CA PHE A 56 11.55 1.65 43.05
C PHE A 56 11.99 2.72 42.06
N LYS A 57 12.99 2.39 41.25
CA LYS A 57 13.50 3.16 40.12
C LYS A 57 13.56 2.24 38.90
N LEU A 58 13.11 2.74 37.76
CA LEU A 58 13.28 2.05 36.48
C LEU A 58 14.47 2.67 35.76
N ILE A 59 15.47 1.86 35.43
CA ILE A 59 16.65 2.25 34.66
C ILE A 59 16.57 1.57 33.30
N SER A 60 16.78 2.33 32.22
CA SER A 60 16.95 1.77 30.87
C SER A 60 18.40 1.39 30.66
N SER A 61 18.67 0.14 30.27
CA SER A 61 19.99 -0.35 29.87
C SER A 61 20.36 0.19 28.49
N SER A 62 19.36 0.32 27.61
CA SER A 62 19.53 0.94 26.30
C SER A 62 19.72 2.45 26.51
N GLY A 63 20.87 2.99 26.09
CA GLY A 63 21.35 4.36 26.42
C GLY A 63 20.46 5.55 26.02
N ASN A 64 19.26 5.32 25.47
CA ASN A 64 18.25 6.34 25.18
C ASN A 64 17.04 6.19 26.11
N SER A 65 17.19 6.63 27.36
CA SER A 65 16.07 6.67 28.33
C SER A 65 14.90 7.57 27.88
N SER A 66 15.10 8.45 26.91
CA SER A 66 14.06 9.32 26.36
C SER A 66 13.03 8.61 25.46
N ASP A 67 13.35 7.41 24.97
CA ASP A 67 12.51 6.70 24.01
C ASP A 67 11.42 5.86 24.69
N VAL A 68 11.56 5.58 25.98
CA VAL A 68 10.65 4.74 26.76
C VAL A 68 10.07 5.56 27.90
N ASN A 69 8.75 5.63 27.98
CA ASN A 69 8.04 6.31 29.04
C ASN A 69 7.21 5.29 29.82
N PHE A 70 7.14 5.50 31.13
CA PHE A 70 6.38 4.65 32.03
C PHE A 70 5.22 5.41 32.66
N LEU A 71 4.12 4.70 32.92
CA LEU A 71 3.04 5.14 33.78
C LEU A 71 2.89 4.13 34.92
N ILE A 72 2.63 4.63 36.13
CA ILE A 72 2.32 3.82 37.30
C ILE A 72 0.87 4.09 37.67
N ASP A 73 0.02 3.07 37.60
CA ASP A 73 -1.43 3.17 37.81
C ASP A 73 -2.06 4.30 36.98
N GLY A 74 -1.62 4.42 35.72
CA GLY A 74 -2.07 5.44 34.76
C GLY A 74 -1.51 6.85 34.98
N LYS A 75 -0.68 7.08 36.00
CA LYS A 75 -0.03 8.37 36.25
C LYS A 75 1.38 8.41 35.68
N PRO A 76 1.84 9.56 35.16
CA PRO A 76 3.19 9.69 34.63
C PRO A 76 4.25 9.35 35.68
N PHE A 77 5.29 8.65 35.25
CA PHE A 77 6.41 8.28 36.10
C PHE A 77 7.35 9.47 36.34
N GLU A 78 6.91 10.40 37.19
CA GLU A 78 7.64 11.62 37.51
C GLU A 78 8.89 11.33 38.35
N ASN A 79 10.03 11.91 37.98
CA ASN A 79 11.33 11.77 38.64
C ASN A 79 11.94 10.35 38.65
N GLY A 80 11.45 9.45 37.79
CA GLY A 80 12.05 8.13 37.60
C GLY A 80 11.92 7.20 38.81
N THR A 81 11.05 7.51 39.78
CA THR A 81 10.87 6.68 40.98
C THR A 81 9.41 6.62 41.44
N PHE A 82 8.98 5.47 41.99
CA PHE A 82 7.66 5.30 42.61
C PHE A 82 7.79 4.59 43.95
N THR A 83 6.85 4.83 44.85
CA THR A 83 6.88 4.28 46.21
C THR A 83 5.68 3.38 46.46
N LEU A 84 5.94 2.14 46.89
CA LEU A 84 4.91 1.22 47.38
C LEU A 84 4.77 1.36 48.89
N ASN A 85 3.53 1.43 49.35
CA ASN A 85 3.17 1.56 50.76
C ASN A 85 2.21 0.42 51.17
N PRO A 86 2.32 -0.11 52.39
CA PRO A 86 1.47 -1.18 52.93
C PRO A 86 0.02 -0.74 53.14
N ASN A 87 -0.22 0.57 53.25
CA ASN A 87 -1.54 1.14 53.49
C ASN A 87 -2.31 1.45 52.18
N ASN A 88 -1.73 1.15 51.03
CA ASN A 88 -2.41 1.36 49.75
C ASN A 88 -3.54 0.33 49.60
N LYS A 89 -4.71 0.77 49.12
CA LYS A 89 -5.91 -0.10 49.07
C LYS A 89 -5.82 -1.24 48.05
N LEU A 90 -4.88 -1.13 47.11
CA LEU A 90 -4.66 -2.09 46.05
C LEU A 90 -3.31 -2.77 46.29
N ASP A 91 -3.33 -4.09 46.49
CA ASP A 91 -2.13 -4.94 46.52
C ASP A 91 -1.51 -5.13 45.12
N THR A 92 -2.03 -4.41 44.12
CA THR A 92 -1.59 -4.48 42.73
C THR A 92 -1.16 -3.11 42.23
N VAL A 93 -0.06 -3.06 41.49
CA VAL A 93 0.40 -1.87 40.74
C VAL A 93 0.46 -2.21 39.26
N GLU A 94 -0.19 -1.42 38.42
CA GLU A 94 -0.07 -1.49 36.97
C GLU A 94 1.08 -0.61 36.50
N ILE A 95 2.12 -1.23 35.95
CA ILE A 95 3.14 -0.52 35.19
C ILE A 95 2.72 -0.55 33.73
N SER A 96 2.56 0.63 33.14
CA SER A 96 2.37 0.78 31.70
C SER A 96 3.65 1.32 31.07
N MET A 97 3.99 0.85 29.88
CA MET A 97 5.12 1.30 29.07
C MET A 97 4.59 1.77 27.71
N PHE A 98 5.05 2.93 27.27
CA PHE A 98 4.78 3.43 25.92
C PHE A 98 6.03 4.09 25.35
N PHE A 99 6.20 3.94 24.03
CA PHE A 99 7.37 4.46 23.34
C PHE A 99 7.15 5.89 22.86
N SER A 100 8.20 6.68 22.80
CA SER A 100 8.18 8.00 22.18
C SER A 100 7.88 7.87 20.68
N SER A 101 7.25 8.88 20.07
CA SER A 101 6.97 8.87 18.63
C SER A 101 8.24 8.83 17.78
N ASN A 102 9.41 9.13 18.37
CA ASN A 102 10.71 9.10 17.72
C ASN A 102 11.50 7.81 18.00
N SER A 103 10.93 6.89 18.79
CA SER A 103 11.57 5.59 19.07
C SER A 103 11.90 4.84 17.79
N LYS A 104 12.98 4.06 17.82
CA LYS A 104 13.37 3.22 16.68
C LYS A 104 12.65 1.88 16.77
N ASN A 105 12.65 1.15 15.66
CA ASN A 105 12.22 -0.24 15.65
C ASN A 105 13.32 -1.08 16.32
N ASP A 106 13.24 -1.22 17.63
CA ASP A 106 14.31 -1.80 18.43
C ASP A 106 13.77 -2.49 19.68
N PHE A 107 14.65 -3.28 20.27
CA PHE A 107 14.45 -3.92 21.57
C PHE A 107 14.97 -3.02 22.68
N TYR A 108 14.09 -2.73 23.63
CA TYR A 108 14.38 -1.90 24.77
C TYR A 108 14.34 -2.76 26.03
N GLU A 109 15.41 -2.69 26.81
CA GLU A 109 15.53 -3.40 28.07
C GLU A 109 16.11 -2.49 29.16
N GLY A 110 15.88 -2.91 30.40
CA GLY A 110 16.28 -2.18 31.57
C GLY A 110 16.14 -2.98 32.85
N GLU A 111 16.43 -2.31 33.96
CA GLU A 111 16.36 -2.87 35.30
C GLU A 111 15.38 -2.09 36.16
N MET A 112 14.65 -2.80 37.02
CA MET A 112 13.89 -2.23 38.12
C MET A 112 14.69 -2.40 39.40
N ILE A 113 15.09 -1.27 39.97
CA ILE A 113 15.98 -1.19 41.12
C ILE A 113 15.20 -0.72 42.34
N ALA A 114 15.36 -1.41 43.47
CA ALA A 114 14.94 -0.86 44.76
C ALA A 114 16.03 0.06 45.31
N LEU A 115 15.67 1.33 45.51
CA LEU A 115 16.60 2.39 45.93
C LEU A 115 16.76 2.47 47.44
N SER A 116 15.64 2.36 48.16
CA SER A 116 15.61 2.60 49.59
C SER A 116 14.31 2.08 50.18
N SER A 117 14.44 1.48 51.35
CA SER A 117 13.33 1.07 52.18
C SER A 117 13.40 1.77 53.53
N SER A 118 12.32 2.41 53.95
CA SER A 118 12.20 2.79 55.36
C SER A 118 11.87 1.51 56.14
N GLN A 119 12.81 1.01 56.94
CA GLN A 119 12.61 -0.13 57.85
C GLN A 119 12.21 -1.45 57.16
N ILE A 120 12.81 -1.78 56.01
CA ILE A 120 12.70 -3.09 55.37
C ILE A 120 14.10 -3.59 55.03
N ASP A 121 14.46 -4.75 55.57
CA ASP A 121 15.80 -5.31 55.37
C ASP A 121 15.91 -6.10 54.05
N ARG A 122 14.79 -6.64 53.56
CA ARG A 122 14.73 -7.51 52.36
C ARG A 122 13.50 -7.23 51.51
N VAL A 123 13.67 -7.25 50.18
CA VAL A 123 12.57 -7.34 49.21
C VAL A 123 12.78 -8.61 48.43
N ASN A 124 11.76 -9.48 48.44
CA ASN A 124 11.89 -10.87 48.03
C ASN A 124 13.08 -11.53 48.78
N ASP A 125 13.97 -12.19 48.05
CA ASP A 125 15.15 -12.83 48.62
C ASP A 125 16.38 -11.91 48.72
N SER A 126 16.29 -10.68 48.20
CA SER A 126 17.40 -9.74 48.12
C SER A 126 17.47 -8.80 49.33
N GLU A 127 18.66 -8.62 49.90
CA GLU A 127 18.89 -7.68 51.00
C GLU A 127 19.03 -6.24 50.47
N ILE A 128 18.34 -5.28 51.09
CA ILE A 128 18.42 -3.85 50.75
C ILE A 128 19.10 -3.12 51.91
N LYS A 129 20.41 -3.30 52.08
CA LYS A 129 21.21 -2.64 53.12
C LYS A 129 21.64 -1.23 52.69
N GLY A 130 20.69 -0.39 52.28
CA GLY A 130 20.95 0.98 51.82
C GLY A 130 21.70 1.07 50.49
N GLN A 131 21.75 -0.02 49.71
CA GLN A 131 22.32 -0.05 48.37
C GLN A 131 21.24 -0.27 47.32
N GLU A 132 21.43 0.33 46.15
CA GLU A 132 20.62 0.10 44.95
C GLU A 132 20.68 -1.39 44.59
N THR A 133 19.55 -2.10 44.72
CA THR A 133 19.47 -3.54 44.46
C THR A 133 18.57 -3.80 43.26
N SER A 134 19.11 -4.43 42.23
CA SER A 134 18.34 -4.84 41.04
C SER A 134 17.42 -6.01 41.39
N LEU A 135 16.13 -5.88 41.08
CA LEU A 135 15.12 -6.87 41.44
C LEU A 135 14.57 -7.61 40.21
N PHE A 136 14.31 -6.88 39.13
CA PHE A 136 13.72 -7.42 37.92
C PHE A 136 14.36 -6.77 36.70
N TYR A 137 14.52 -7.53 35.63
CA TYR A 137 14.73 -6.96 34.29
C TYR A 137 13.38 -6.61 33.69
N TRP A 138 13.32 -5.55 32.89
CA TRP A 138 12.17 -5.29 32.04
C TRP A 138 12.59 -5.27 30.58
N SER A 139 11.69 -5.72 29.71
CA SER A 139 11.92 -5.70 28.26
C SER A 139 10.65 -5.38 27.49
N GLY A 140 10.81 -4.71 26.35
CA GLY A 140 9.73 -4.38 25.43
C GLY A 140 10.26 -4.11 24.03
N TYR A 141 9.44 -4.39 23.02
CA TYR A 141 9.81 -4.20 21.61
C TYR A 141 8.94 -3.11 20.99
N SER A 142 9.57 -2.11 20.37
CA SER A 142 8.85 -1.07 19.61
C SER A 142 8.86 -1.42 18.13
N VAL A 143 7.68 -1.46 17.50
CA VAL A 143 7.56 -1.73 16.05
C VAL A 143 6.71 -0.69 15.37
N LYS A 144 7.38 0.21 14.64
CA LYS A 144 6.72 1.07 13.66
C LYS A 144 6.37 0.27 12.43
N LYS A 145 5.07 0.04 12.26
CA LYS A 145 4.49 -0.59 11.07
C LYS A 145 3.99 0.47 10.11
N GLN A 146 3.90 0.11 8.84
CA GLN A 146 3.22 0.96 7.88
C GLN A 146 1.71 0.91 8.14
N HIS A 147 1.01 2.04 8.02
CA HIS A 147 -0.45 2.08 8.15
C HIS A 147 -1.11 1.03 7.22
N PRO A 148 -2.02 0.18 7.73
CA PRO A 148 -2.58 -0.95 6.98
C PRO A 148 -3.32 -0.51 5.71
N VAL A 149 -4.03 0.62 5.76
CA VAL A 149 -4.71 1.21 4.59
C VAL A 149 -3.72 1.62 3.50
N LEU A 150 -2.58 2.23 3.86
CA LEU A 150 -1.55 2.58 2.89
C LEU A 150 -0.97 1.32 2.23
N ARG A 151 -0.78 0.25 3.00
CA ARG A 151 -0.34 -1.05 2.44
C ARG A 151 -1.36 -1.61 1.46
N GLY A 152 -2.64 -1.57 1.79
CA GLY A 152 -3.74 -1.96 0.90
C GLY A 152 -3.79 -1.11 -0.38
N LEU A 153 -3.62 0.20 -0.26
CA LEU A 153 -3.62 1.13 -1.39
C LEU A 153 -2.47 0.85 -2.37
N LYS A 154 -1.26 0.58 -1.85
CA LYS A 154 -0.11 0.18 -2.68
C LYS A 154 -0.39 -1.10 -3.46
N LEU A 155 -0.99 -2.11 -2.82
CA LEU A 155 -1.37 -3.37 -3.46
C LEU A 155 -2.47 -3.16 -4.52
N PHE A 156 -3.47 -2.35 -4.22
CA PHE A 156 -4.54 -2.02 -5.16
C PHE A 156 -4.02 -1.29 -6.40
N LEU A 157 -3.12 -0.31 -6.21
CA LEU A 157 -2.47 0.39 -7.32
C LEU A 157 -1.64 -0.57 -8.18
N LEU A 158 -0.88 -1.47 -7.56
CA LEU A 158 -0.13 -2.51 -8.27
C LEU A 158 -1.06 -3.40 -9.11
N LEU A 159 -2.20 -3.80 -8.55
CA LEU A 159 -3.19 -4.61 -9.27
C LEU A 159 -3.75 -3.87 -10.49
N ILE A 160 -4.09 -2.58 -10.36
CA ILE A 160 -4.54 -1.75 -11.48
C ILE A 160 -3.47 -1.71 -12.58
N LEU A 161 -2.21 -1.52 -12.21
CA LEU A 161 -1.11 -1.49 -13.18
C LEU A 161 -0.97 -2.81 -13.93
N ILE A 162 -1.10 -3.95 -13.25
CA ILE A 162 -1.08 -5.27 -13.89
C ILE A 162 -2.23 -5.42 -14.88
N VAL A 163 -3.46 -5.03 -14.49
CA VAL A 163 -4.63 -5.08 -15.38
C VAL A 163 -4.44 -4.18 -16.61
N LEU A 164 -3.93 -2.96 -16.41
CA LEU A 164 -3.61 -2.05 -17.51
C LEU A 164 -2.53 -2.61 -18.42
N PHE A 165 -1.50 -3.26 -17.87
CA PHE A 165 -0.45 -3.90 -18.63
C PHE A 165 -1.04 -5.03 -19.51
N ILE A 166 -1.84 -5.91 -18.91
CA ILE A 166 -2.55 -6.96 -19.65
C ILE A 166 -3.44 -6.37 -20.75
N TRP A 167 -4.16 -5.29 -20.43
CA TRP A 167 -4.99 -4.58 -21.41
C TRP A 167 -4.17 -4.07 -22.60
N PHE A 168 -3.11 -3.31 -22.35
CA PHE A 168 -2.34 -2.66 -23.42
C PHE A 168 -1.50 -3.64 -24.25
N PHE A 169 -0.97 -4.70 -23.64
CA PHE A 169 -0.11 -5.67 -24.34
C PHE A 169 -0.91 -6.73 -25.10
N PHE A 170 -1.97 -7.27 -24.50
CA PHE A 170 -2.67 -8.44 -25.04
C PHE A 170 -4.08 -8.08 -25.52
N LEU A 171 -4.98 -7.68 -24.62
CA LEU A 171 -6.41 -7.54 -24.93
C LEU A 171 -6.67 -6.47 -25.98
N LYS A 172 -6.02 -5.30 -25.86
CA LYS A 172 -6.18 -4.21 -26.82
C LYS A 172 -5.82 -4.66 -28.23
N ARG A 173 -4.72 -5.40 -28.40
CA ARG A 173 -4.28 -5.90 -29.72
C ARG A 173 -5.23 -6.96 -30.28
N MET A 174 -5.85 -7.75 -29.42
CA MET A 174 -6.79 -8.81 -29.80
C MET A 174 -8.18 -8.25 -30.16
N ILE A 175 -8.72 -7.34 -29.35
CA ILE A 175 -10.06 -6.76 -29.51
C ILE A 175 -10.06 -5.66 -30.58
N TYR A 176 -8.99 -4.86 -30.65
CA TYR A 176 -8.87 -3.73 -31.57
C TYR A 176 -7.66 -3.92 -32.50
N PRO A 177 -7.76 -4.84 -33.49
CA PRO A 177 -6.70 -5.02 -34.46
C PRO A 177 -6.45 -3.72 -35.23
N SER A 178 -5.18 -3.42 -35.49
CA SER A 178 -4.77 -2.24 -36.25
C SER A 178 -4.36 -2.60 -37.68
N PHE A 179 -4.49 -1.65 -38.61
CA PHE A 179 -4.02 -1.81 -39.98
C PHE A 179 -2.49 -1.98 -39.96
N LYS A 180 -2.04 -3.19 -40.35
CA LYS A 180 -0.61 -3.53 -40.45
C LYS A 180 -0.04 -3.10 -41.80
N GLY A 181 1.15 -2.51 -41.83
CA GLY A 181 1.83 -2.14 -43.09
C GLY A 181 1.38 -0.80 -43.68
N LYS A 182 1.79 -0.52 -44.91
CA LYS A 182 1.50 0.73 -45.63
C LYS A 182 0.16 0.60 -46.37
N VAL A 183 -0.94 0.39 -45.64
CA VAL A 183 -2.27 0.35 -46.26
C VAL A 183 -2.63 1.75 -46.75
N LYS A 184 -2.81 1.88 -48.07
CA LYS A 184 -3.28 3.10 -48.72
C LYS A 184 -4.66 2.85 -49.30
N PHE A 185 -5.60 3.73 -48.97
CA PHE A 185 -6.86 3.84 -49.69
C PHE A 185 -6.70 4.93 -50.73
N ILE A 186 -6.79 4.55 -52.01
CA ILE A 186 -6.76 5.47 -53.15
C ILE A 186 -8.18 5.58 -53.69
N PHE A 187 -8.69 6.79 -53.75
CA PHE A 187 -9.88 7.14 -54.51
C PHE A 187 -9.43 7.64 -55.89
N GLU A 188 -10.07 7.23 -56.98
CA GLU A 188 -9.67 7.67 -58.34
C GLU A 188 -10.68 8.64 -58.97
N THR A 189 -11.94 8.63 -58.55
CA THR A 189 -13.02 9.46 -59.11
C THR A 189 -14.05 9.77 -58.02
N PRO A 190 -14.55 11.02 -57.89
CA PRO A 190 -14.15 12.26 -58.58
C PRO A 190 -12.93 12.99 -57.97
N ILE A 191 -12.40 12.54 -56.81
CA ILE A 191 -11.26 13.18 -56.13
C ILE A 191 -10.18 12.13 -55.84
N SER A 192 -8.95 12.39 -56.30
CA SER A 192 -7.82 11.54 -55.94
C SER A 192 -7.30 11.85 -54.54
N LYS A 193 -7.50 10.91 -53.61
CA LYS A 193 -7.07 11.06 -52.22
C LYS A 193 -6.42 9.77 -51.72
N ILE A 194 -5.27 9.91 -51.06
CA ILE A 194 -4.51 8.79 -50.48
C ILE A 194 -4.59 8.86 -48.96
N ILE A 195 -5.30 7.92 -48.33
CA ILE A 195 -5.40 7.85 -46.87
C ILE A 195 -4.43 6.78 -46.34
N LYS A 196 -3.48 7.21 -45.48
CA LYS A 196 -2.54 6.31 -44.80
C LYS A 196 -3.19 5.73 -43.54
N LEU A 197 -3.38 4.41 -43.50
CA LEU A 197 -4.07 3.77 -42.37
C LEU A 197 -3.16 3.12 -41.32
N LYS A 198 -1.84 3.14 -41.51
CA LYS A 198 -0.88 2.44 -40.62
C LYS A 198 -1.12 2.79 -39.15
N GLY A 199 -1.40 1.77 -38.33
CA GLY A 199 -1.60 1.91 -36.88
C GLY A 199 -2.96 2.45 -36.45
N ALA A 200 -3.85 2.82 -37.39
CA ALA A 200 -5.26 3.05 -37.07
C ALA A 200 -5.97 1.71 -36.86
N ARG A 201 -7.06 1.72 -36.08
CA ARG A 201 -7.95 0.55 -35.90
C ARG A 201 -9.13 0.54 -36.86
N LYS A 202 -9.50 1.72 -37.35
CA LYS A 202 -10.71 1.93 -38.14
C LYS A 202 -10.60 3.21 -38.96
N LEU A 203 -11.15 3.15 -40.17
CA LEU A 203 -11.44 4.30 -41.01
C LEU A 203 -12.96 4.47 -41.03
N CYS A 204 -13.44 5.63 -40.60
CA CYS A 204 -14.87 5.95 -40.61
C CYS A 204 -15.08 7.11 -41.58
N PHE A 205 -15.98 6.92 -42.54
CA PHE A 205 -16.45 7.98 -43.40
C PHE A 205 -17.69 8.59 -42.76
N THR A 206 -17.61 9.85 -42.35
CA THR A 206 -18.72 10.59 -41.71
C THR A 206 -18.44 12.08 -41.80
N LYS A 207 -19.50 12.90 -41.83
CA LYS A 207 -19.40 14.38 -41.92
C LYS A 207 -18.70 14.99 -40.71
N SER A 208 -18.84 14.40 -39.52
CA SER A 208 -18.19 14.93 -38.32
C SER A 208 -17.82 13.82 -37.33
N GLY A 209 -16.54 13.70 -37.00
CA GLY A 209 -16.06 12.73 -36.03
C GLY A 209 -14.84 13.23 -35.28
N LYS A 210 -14.86 13.14 -33.94
CA LYS A 210 -13.71 13.42 -33.07
C LYS A 210 -13.56 12.30 -32.06
N GLN A 211 -12.34 11.76 -31.94
CA GLN A 211 -12.01 10.77 -30.92
C GLN A 211 -11.38 11.45 -29.70
N LYS A 212 -11.97 11.25 -28.52
CA LYS A 212 -11.38 11.71 -27.24
C LYS A 212 -10.01 11.05 -27.00
N PHE A 213 -9.09 11.77 -26.36
CA PHE A 213 -7.73 11.29 -26.09
C PHE A 213 -7.70 9.94 -25.36
N LEU A 214 -8.47 9.80 -24.26
CA LEU A 214 -8.56 8.53 -23.52
C LEU A 214 -9.09 7.39 -24.41
N ASN A 215 -10.15 7.64 -25.18
CA ASN A 215 -10.68 6.64 -26.11
C ASN A 215 -9.61 6.21 -27.14
N LYS A 216 -8.83 7.16 -27.66
CA LYS A 216 -7.71 6.90 -28.58
C LYS A 216 -6.61 6.05 -27.93
N VAL A 217 -6.27 6.30 -26.66
CA VAL A 217 -5.28 5.52 -25.92
C VAL A 217 -5.79 4.10 -25.68
N PHE A 218 -7.02 3.91 -25.21
CA PHE A 218 -7.54 2.59 -24.84
C PHE A 218 -7.94 1.73 -26.04
N THR A 219 -8.57 2.31 -27.07
CA THR A 219 -9.07 1.54 -28.22
C THR A 219 -8.15 1.61 -29.43
N GLY A 220 -7.30 2.63 -29.53
CA GLY A 220 -6.48 2.90 -30.71
C GLY A 220 -7.07 4.01 -31.60
N ARG A 221 -6.28 4.47 -32.57
CA ARG A 221 -6.62 5.62 -33.42
C ARG A 221 -7.71 5.26 -34.42
N ILE A 222 -8.76 6.07 -34.48
CA ILE A 222 -9.74 6.10 -35.58
C ILE A 222 -9.36 7.25 -36.51
N ILE A 223 -9.44 7.02 -37.82
CA ILE A 223 -9.33 8.08 -38.82
C ILE A 223 -10.75 8.40 -39.29
N PHE A 224 -11.14 9.67 -39.20
CA PHE A 224 -12.39 10.17 -39.73
C PHE A 224 -12.10 10.87 -41.05
N ASP A 225 -12.91 10.59 -42.05
CA ASP A 225 -12.80 11.19 -43.37
C ASP A 225 -14.18 11.68 -43.83
N SER A 226 -14.27 12.96 -44.17
CA SER A 226 -15.53 13.62 -44.52
C SER A 226 -15.79 13.67 -46.03
N SER A 227 -15.12 12.81 -46.82
CA SER A 227 -15.27 12.83 -48.28
C SER A 227 -16.60 12.24 -48.77
N PHE A 228 -17.37 11.59 -47.88
CA PHE A 228 -18.65 10.97 -48.18
C PHE A 228 -19.75 11.55 -47.29
N GLU A 229 -20.95 11.66 -47.85
CA GLU A 229 -22.13 12.05 -47.08
C GLU A 229 -22.71 10.89 -46.27
N GLU A 230 -22.70 9.70 -46.86
CA GLU A 230 -23.17 8.46 -46.25
C GLU A 230 -22.09 7.82 -45.36
N GLU A 231 -22.54 7.25 -44.24
CA GLU A 231 -21.65 6.65 -43.28
C GLU A 231 -21.30 5.21 -43.66
N PHE A 232 -20.01 4.94 -43.83
CA PHE A 232 -19.50 3.58 -43.88
C PHE A 232 -18.13 3.49 -43.21
N GLU A 233 -17.78 2.27 -42.83
CA GLU A 233 -16.65 2.03 -41.96
C GLU A 233 -15.82 0.86 -42.46
N VAL A 234 -14.51 1.01 -42.38
CA VAL A 234 -13.55 -0.02 -42.74
C VAL A 234 -12.68 -0.34 -41.54
N SER A 235 -12.56 -1.62 -41.20
CA SER A 235 -11.73 -2.10 -40.09
C SER A 235 -10.97 -3.37 -40.45
N PRO A 236 -9.79 -3.63 -39.85
CA PRO A 236 -9.12 -4.91 -40.02
C PRO A 236 -9.99 -6.03 -39.45
N SER A 237 -10.15 -7.13 -40.20
CA SER A 237 -10.88 -8.27 -39.69
C SER A 237 -10.09 -8.96 -38.57
N PRO A 238 -10.67 -9.20 -37.38
CA PRO A 238 -10.00 -9.95 -36.32
C PRO A 238 -9.87 -11.44 -36.68
N ARG A 239 -10.75 -11.96 -37.54
CA ARG A 239 -10.80 -13.38 -37.94
C ARG A 239 -9.90 -13.68 -39.13
N PHE A 240 -9.87 -12.80 -40.12
CA PHE A 240 -9.17 -13.05 -41.38
C PHE A 240 -7.93 -12.16 -41.52
N LYS A 241 -6.74 -12.77 -41.59
CA LYS A 241 -5.49 -12.05 -41.86
C LYS A 241 -5.57 -11.37 -43.24
N ASN A 242 -5.08 -10.14 -43.33
CA ASN A 242 -5.02 -9.33 -44.55
C ASN A 242 -6.36 -8.96 -45.20
N LYS A 243 -7.52 -9.29 -44.57
CA LYS A 243 -8.83 -8.83 -45.02
C LYS A 243 -9.31 -7.65 -44.19
N LEU A 244 -10.00 -6.72 -44.84
CA LEU A 244 -10.64 -5.57 -44.20
C LEU A 244 -12.15 -5.79 -44.23
N GLU A 245 -12.80 -5.71 -43.09
CA GLU A 245 -14.25 -5.76 -42.96
C GLU A 245 -14.83 -4.38 -43.27
N ILE A 246 -15.77 -4.31 -44.20
CA ILE A 246 -16.59 -3.11 -44.43
C ILE A 246 -17.93 -3.28 -43.71
N ARG A 247 -18.36 -2.20 -43.07
CA ARG A 247 -19.74 -2.02 -42.61
C ARG A 247 -20.31 -0.79 -43.29
N SER A 248 -21.25 -1.00 -44.20
CA SER A 248 -21.94 0.04 -44.96
C SER A 248 -23.37 0.23 -44.46
N SER A 249 -23.89 1.45 -44.63
CA SER A 249 -25.34 1.71 -44.59
C SER A 249 -26.04 1.09 -45.82
N GLU A 250 -27.37 1.02 -45.80
CA GLU A 250 -28.17 0.47 -46.90
C GLU A 250 -27.97 1.20 -48.24
N HIS A 251 -27.44 2.43 -48.21
CA HIS A 251 -27.22 3.30 -49.37
C HIS A 251 -25.84 3.14 -50.03
N VAL A 252 -25.00 2.24 -49.52
CA VAL A 252 -23.66 2.00 -50.03
C VAL A 252 -23.54 0.56 -50.52
N SER A 253 -23.36 0.39 -51.84
CA SER A 253 -23.10 -0.91 -52.46
C SER A 253 -21.64 -1.03 -52.90
N ILE A 254 -21.08 -2.24 -52.79
CA ILE A 254 -19.71 -2.56 -53.17
C ILE A 254 -19.76 -3.62 -54.26
N GLU A 255 -19.06 -3.40 -55.36
CA GLU A 255 -18.93 -4.34 -56.47
C GLU A 255 -17.47 -4.86 -56.59
N PRO A 256 -17.26 -6.19 -56.63
CA PRO A 256 -18.26 -7.25 -56.43
C PRO A 256 -18.81 -7.26 -54.99
N TYR A 257 -20.05 -7.75 -54.80
CA TYR A 257 -20.69 -7.78 -53.48
C TYR A 257 -19.87 -8.61 -52.48
N THR A 258 -19.26 -7.91 -51.52
CA THR A 258 -18.43 -8.53 -50.48
C THR A 258 -18.50 -7.73 -49.18
N ARG A 259 -18.39 -8.43 -48.04
CA ARG A 259 -18.17 -7.83 -46.72
C ARG A 259 -16.69 -7.65 -46.39
N TYR A 260 -15.81 -8.25 -47.18
CA TYR A 260 -14.38 -8.29 -46.95
C TYR A 260 -13.62 -7.79 -48.18
N LEU A 261 -12.77 -6.78 -47.97
CA LEU A 261 -11.82 -6.30 -48.96
C LEU A 261 -10.47 -6.98 -48.77
N GLU A 262 -9.85 -7.36 -49.88
CA GLU A 262 -8.52 -7.96 -49.92
C GLU A 262 -7.51 -6.97 -50.51
N ARG A 263 -6.25 -7.08 -50.07
CA ARG A 263 -5.17 -6.23 -50.58
C ARG A 263 -4.81 -6.62 -52.02
N GLY A 264 -4.46 -5.63 -52.82
CA GLY A 264 -4.12 -5.80 -54.23
C GLY A 264 -5.33 -5.83 -55.17
N ASN A 265 -6.56 -5.83 -54.63
CA ASN A 265 -7.78 -5.81 -55.40
C ASN A 265 -8.36 -4.40 -55.49
N ASN A 266 -9.09 -4.16 -56.58
CA ASN A 266 -9.83 -2.93 -56.83
C ASN A 266 -11.32 -3.21 -56.64
N TYR A 267 -12.02 -2.27 -56.01
CA TYR A 267 -13.44 -2.35 -55.72
C TYR A 267 -14.13 -1.09 -56.18
N THR A 268 -15.34 -1.21 -56.70
CA THR A 268 -16.19 -0.05 -57.01
C THR A 268 -17.19 0.11 -55.89
N VAL A 269 -17.16 1.24 -55.20
CA VAL A 269 -18.14 1.61 -54.18
C VAL A 269 -19.11 2.60 -54.80
N LYS A 270 -20.39 2.24 -54.85
CA LYS A 270 -21.47 3.12 -55.30
C LYS A 270 -22.17 3.68 -54.08
N VAL A 271 -22.15 4.99 -53.96
CA VAL A 271 -22.85 5.74 -52.92
C VAL A 271 -23.85 6.65 -53.62
N ASN A 272 -25.14 6.37 -53.47
CA ASN A 272 -26.20 7.02 -54.23
C ASN A 272 -25.92 6.95 -55.75
N ASN A 273 -25.66 8.09 -56.41
CA ASN A 273 -25.35 8.20 -57.85
C ASN A 273 -23.86 8.39 -58.17
N GLN A 274 -22.98 8.27 -57.17
CA GLN A 274 -21.54 8.46 -57.35
C GLN A 274 -20.81 7.13 -57.25
N GLU A 275 -19.90 6.91 -58.20
CA GLU A 275 -19.03 5.72 -58.23
C GLU A 275 -17.62 6.11 -57.82
N PHE A 276 -17.07 5.35 -56.87
CA PHE A 276 -15.72 5.54 -56.36
C PHE A 276 -14.94 4.24 -56.54
N LYS A 277 -13.82 4.31 -57.25
CA LYS A 277 -12.87 3.19 -57.30
C LYS A 277 -11.96 3.26 -56.08
N ILE A 278 -11.91 2.16 -55.34
CA ILE A 278 -11.07 1.96 -54.17
C ILE A 278 -10.04 0.88 -54.47
N SER A 279 -8.77 1.26 -54.38
CA SER A 279 -7.64 0.34 -54.51
C SER A 279 -6.92 0.22 -53.16
N ILE A 280 -6.72 -1.00 -52.68
CA ILE A 280 -6.02 -1.28 -51.41
C ILE A 280 -4.62 -1.79 -51.70
N LEU A 281 -3.62 -0.96 -51.39
CA LEU A 281 -2.19 -1.32 -51.50
C LEU A 281 -1.64 -1.83 -50.15
#